data_AF-A0A7S1TSR6-F1
#
_entry.id   AF-A0A7S1TSR6-F1
#
_cell.length_a   1.000
_cell.length_b   1.000
_cell.length_c   1.000
_cell.angle_alpha   90.00
_cell.angle_beta   90.00
_cell.angle_gamma   90.00
#
_symmetry.space_group_name_H-M   'P 1'
#
loop_
_entity.id
_entity.type
_entity.pdbx_description
1 polymer ?
#
loop_
_entity_poly.entity_id
_entity_poly.type
_entity_poly.pdbx_seq_one_letter_code
_entity_poly.pdbx_strand_id
1 'polypeptide(L)'
;PLLLETDAAVLAPAHGAFAAMVKAVPEEALAVHVEFFRGTLASEVSSAKMRPGGVGADGDFLLPATNDIPKGMAPFLPLHVTALKSGSASAREAAALGLSDLISMTSEKALKPFVAKLLGPLIRIGGNRLPPEVKRAIIAAQCGVLDRGGAGVRTFVPQLQTTFVKATLDETSTAVRLAG
;
A
#
# COMPACT_ATOMS: atom_id res chain seq x y z
N PRO A 1 5.95 -1.03 18.85
CA PRO A 1 5.84 -1.85 17.61
C PRO A 1 7.16 -1.78 16.82
N LEU A 2 7.84 -2.90 16.62
CA LEU A 2 9.25 -2.92 16.16
C LEU A 2 9.50 -2.30 14.77
N LEU A 3 8.47 -2.19 13.92
CA LEU A 3 8.56 -1.59 12.58
C LEU A 3 8.45 -0.06 12.58
N LEU A 4 8.10 0.55 13.72
CA LEU A 4 8.03 2.00 13.89
C LEU A 4 9.20 2.53 14.74
N GLU A 5 10.13 1.66 15.13
CA GLU A 5 11.29 2.05 15.91
C GLU A 5 12.21 2.95 15.11
N THR A 6 12.71 4.01 15.75
CA THR A 6 13.66 4.96 15.15
C THR A 6 15.11 4.57 15.42
N ASP A 7 15.36 3.70 16.41
CA ASP A 7 16.68 3.15 16.66
C ASP A 7 17.01 2.08 15.62
N ALA A 8 18.02 2.35 14.79
CA ALA A 8 18.49 1.44 13.75
C ALA A 8 18.92 0.07 14.30
N ALA A 9 19.44 0.01 15.54
CA ALA A 9 19.86 -1.24 16.18
C ALA A 9 18.68 -2.17 16.48
N VAL A 10 17.47 -1.62 16.62
CA VAL A 10 16.22 -2.38 16.84
C VAL A 10 15.46 -2.58 15.54
N LEU A 11 15.35 -1.53 14.72
CA LEU A 11 14.60 -1.54 13.48
C LEU A 11 15.17 -2.54 12.47
N ALA A 12 16.49 -2.57 12.28
CA ALA A 12 17.11 -3.41 11.25
C ALA A 12 16.93 -4.92 11.53
N PRO A 13 17.19 -5.44 12.75
CA PRO A 13 16.89 -6.84 13.06
C PRO A 13 15.40 -7.17 12.97
N ALA A 14 14.52 -6.27 13.44
CA ALA A 14 13.08 -6.50 13.37
C ALA A 14 12.56 -6.57 11.94
N HIS A 15 13.01 -5.65 11.09
CA HIS A 15 12.71 -5.65 9.67
C HIS A 15 13.26 -6.91 8.98
N GLY A 16 14.50 -7.29 9.31
CA GLY A 16 15.12 -8.52 8.82
C GLY A 16 14.34 -9.77 9.20
N ALA A 17 13.85 -9.86 10.44
CA ALA A 17 13.01 -10.96 10.91
C ALA A 17 11.67 -11.00 10.17
N PHE A 18 11.03 -9.83 9.97
CA PHE A 18 9.80 -9.73 9.19
C PHE A 18 10.01 -10.18 7.74
N ALA A 19 11.11 -9.75 7.10
CA ALA A 19 11.48 -10.17 5.75
C ALA A 19 11.74 -11.69 5.65
N ALA A 20 12.42 -12.26 6.65
CA ALA A 20 12.67 -13.69 6.71
C ALA A 20 11.37 -14.49 6.88
N MET A 21 10.46 -14.02 7.74
CA MET A 21 9.13 -14.61 7.93
C MET A 21 8.33 -14.59 6.62
N VAL A 22 8.23 -13.44 5.96
CA VAL A 22 7.51 -13.30 4.68
C VAL A 22 8.09 -14.21 3.60
N LYS A 23 9.41 -14.45 3.61
CA LYS A 23 10.06 -15.37 2.68
C LYS A 23 9.81 -16.86 3.02
N ALA A 24 9.68 -17.19 4.30
CA ALA A 24 9.53 -18.56 4.76
C ALA A 24 8.10 -19.09 4.65
N VAL A 25 7.10 -18.21 4.70
CA VAL A 25 5.68 -18.58 4.65
C VAL A 25 5.18 -18.49 3.20
N PRO A 26 4.41 -19.48 2.70
CA PRO A 26 3.77 -19.40 1.38
C PRO A 26 2.92 -18.13 1.23
N GLU A 27 2.94 -17.51 0.05
CA GLU A 27 2.26 -16.22 -0.17
C GLU A 27 0.74 -16.31 0.05
N GLU A 28 0.13 -17.45 -0.28
CA GLU A 28 -1.29 -17.70 -0.07
C GLU A 28 -1.63 -17.74 1.43
N ALA A 29 -0.76 -18.36 2.23
CA ALA A 29 -0.90 -18.42 3.68
C ALA A 29 -0.63 -17.06 4.35
N LEU A 30 0.17 -16.20 3.74
CA LEU A 30 0.30 -14.81 4.19
C LEU A 30 -0.96 -14.02 3.86
N ALA A 31 -1.45 -14.10 2.63
CA ALA A 31 -2.54 -13.28 2.09
C ALA A 31 -3.83 -13.31 2.93
N VAL A 32 -4.11 -14.42 3.62
CA VAL A 32 -5.29 -14.53 4.52
C VAL A 32 -5.23 -13.57 5.70
N HIS A 33 -4.04 -13.08 6.08
CA HIS A 33 -3.83 -12.19 7.21
C HIS A 33 -3.80 -10.69 6.82
N VAL A 34 -4.11 -10.34 5.57
CA VAL A 34 -3.97 -8.95 5.08
C VAL A 34 -4.82 -7.95 5.87
N GLU A 35 -6.05 -8.31 6.24
CA GLU A 35 -6.95 -7.47 7.03
C GLU A 35 -6.40 -7.22 8.43
N PHE A 36 -5.96 -8.30 9.09
CA PHE A 36 -5.35 -8.22 10.41
C PHE A 36 -4.08 -7.37 10.39
N PHE A 37 -3.18 -7.63 9.44
CA PHE A 37 -1.94 -6.89 9.29
C PHE A 37 -2.19 -5.39 9.09
N ARG A 38 -3.13 -5.04 8.19
CA ARG A 38 -3.50 -3.64 7.96
C ARG A 38 -4.07 -3.00 9.23
N GLY A 39 -4.97 -3.68 9.93
CA GLY A 39 -5.58 -3.18 11.16
C GLY A 39 -4.55 -2.91 12.26
N THR A 40 -3.63 -3.86 12.48
CA THR A 40 -2.53 -3.69 13.44
C THR A 40 -1.63 -2.52 13.04
N LEU A 41 -1.17 -2.47 11.78
CA LEU A 41 -0.30 -1.38 11.34
C LEU A 41 -0.97 0.00 11.47
N ALA A 42 -2.24 0.11 11.07
CA ALA A 42 -3.01 1.34 11.19
C ALA A 42 -3.16 1.79 12.65
N SER A 43 -3.43 0.86 13.57
CA SER A 43 -3.51 1.15 15.01
C SER A 43 -2.17 1.68 15.55
N GLU A 44 -1.08 0.97 15.25
CA GLU A 44 0.26 1.34 15.71
C GLU A 44 0.72 2.70 15.15
N VAL A 45 0.44 2.97 13.87
CA VAL A 45 0.73 4.26 13.24
C VAL A 45 -0.10 5.37 13.87
N SER A 46 -1.39 5.15 14.10
CA SER A 46 -2.26 6.13 14.75
C SER A 46 -1.73 6.52 16.13
N SER A 47 -1.35 5.52 16.95
CA SER A 47 -0.70 5.75 18.24
C SER A 47 0.61 6.53 18.11
N ALA A 48 1.45 6.20 17.12
CA ALA A 48 2.71 6.89 16.88
C ALA A 48 2.54 8.34 16.40
N LYS A 49 1.47 8.64 15.64
CA LYS A 49 1.13 10.00 15.21
C LYS A 49 0.68 10.87 16.37
N MET A 50 -0.11 10.32 17.31
CA MET A 50 -0.76 11.06 18.39
C MET A 50 0.06 11.19 19.68
N ARG A 51 1.16 10.44 19.82
CA ARG A 51 2.01 10.53 21.03
C ARG A 51 2.69 11.89 21.16
N PRO A 52 3.14 12.30 22.36
CA PRO A 52 3.96 13.50 22.54
C PRO A 52 5.20 13.48 21.62
N GLY A 53 5.39 14.53 20.81
CA GLY A 53 6.43 14.60 19.79
C GLY A 53 6.13 13.87 18.47
N GLY A 54 4.93 13.31 18.33
CA GLY A 54 4.40 12.79 17.07
C GLY A 54 3.95 13.92 16.13
N VAL A 55 3.55 13.53 14.92
CA VAL A 55 3.18 14.48 13.85
C VAL A 55 1.73 14.99 13.94
N GLY A 56 0.93 14.49 14.89
CA GLY A 56 -0.48 14.84 15.04
C GLY A 56 -1.37 14.17 13.99
N ALA A 57 -2.68 14.47 14.02
CA ALA A 57 -3.68 13.87 13.13
C ALA A 57 -3.36 14.10 11.65
N ASP A 58 -3.02 15.34 11.30
CA ASP A 58 -2.83 15.80 9.92
C ASP A 58 -1.37 15.76 9.46
N GLY A 59 -0.45 15.37 10.34
CA GLY A 59 0.96 15.31 10.00
C GLY A 59 1.31 14.15 9.07
N ASP A 60 2.26 14.42 8.17
CA ASP A 60 2.83 13.39 7.29
C ASP A 60 3.74 12.47 8.10
N PHE A 61 3.30 11.22 8.28
CA PHE A 61 4.04 10.22 9.04
C PHE A 61 4.80 9.31 8.10
N LEU A 62 6.13 9.37 8.16
CA LEU A 62 6.99 8.45 7.44
C LEU A 62 7.31 7.23 8.31
N LEU A 63 6.93 6.04 7.83
CA LEU A 63 7.16 4.78 8.54
C LEU A 63 8.65 4.41 8.48
N PRO A 64 9.37 4.30 9.62
CA PRO A 64 10.79 3.98 9.63
C PRO A 64 11.13 2.70 8.87
N ALA A 65 10.34 1.63 9.04
CA ALA A 65 10.54 0.35 8.33
C ALA A 65 10.54 0.46 6.80
N THR A 66 9.87 1.46 6.20
CA THR A 66 9.88 1.64 4.74
C THR A 66 10.91 2.66 4.28
N ASN A 67 11.31 3.61 5.14
CA ASN A 67 12.15 4.75 4.76
C ASN A 67 13.62 4.60 5.15
N ASP A 68 13.89 4.02 6.32
CA ASP A 68 15.24 3.97 6.91
C ASP A 68 15.97 2.67 6.58
N ILE A 69 15.24 1.68 6.06
CA ILE A 69 15.79 0.39 5.59
C ILE A 69 15.90 0.38 4.06
N PRO A 70 17.06 0.03 3.49
CA PRO A 70 17.20 -0.16 2.05
C PRO A 70 16.19 -1.17 1.51
N LYS A 71 15.35 -0.74 0.57
CA LYS A 71 14.23 -1.55 0.03
C LYS A 71 13.25 -2.00 1.12
N GLY A 72 13.03 -1.18 2.15
CA GLY A 72 12.22 -1.46 3.31
C GLY A 72 10.77 -1.86 3.01
N MET A 73 10.20 -1.37 1.90
CA MET A 73 8.84 -1.75 1.48
C MET A 73 8.73 -3.19 0.95
N ALA A 74 9.84 -3.83 0.55
CA ALA A 74 9.80 -5.12 -0.15
C ALA A 74 9.06 -6.24 0.60
N PRO A 75 9.24 -6.44 1.93
CA PRO A 75 8.56 -7.49 2.67
C PRO A 75 7.05 -7.29 2.81
N PHE A 76 6.55 -6.08 2.61
CA PHE A 76 5.11 -5.81 2.70
C PHE A 76 4.37 -6.24 1.43
N LEU A 77 5.07 -6.31 0.29
CA LEU A 77 4.43 -6.49 -1.01
C LEU A 77 3.80 -7.87 -1.23
N PRO A 78 4.44 -9.01 -0.90
CA PRO A 78 3.88 -10.34 -1.20
C PRO A 78 2.49 -10.52 -0.58
N LEU A 79 2.33 -10.17 0.69
CA LEU A 79 1.05 -10.21 1.41
C LEU A 79 -0.06 -9.48 0.64
N HIS A 80 0.18 -8.22 0.28
CA HIS A 80 -0.84 -7.38 -0.34
C HIS A 80 -1.07 -7.74 -1.81
N VAL A 81 -0.01 -7.99 -2.57
CA VAL A 81 -0.12 -8.31 -4.01
C VAL A 81 -0.81 -9.66 -4.21
N THR A 82 -0.56 -10.64 -3.35
CA THR A 82 -1.23 -11.95 -3.45
C THR A 82 -2.68 -11.88 -2.99
N ALA A 83 -2.99 -11.16 -1.92
CA ALA A 83 -4.37 -10.87 -1.53
C ALA A 83 -5.15 -10.10 -2.61
N LEU A 84 -4.50 -9.14 -3.29
CA LEU A 84 -5.11 -8.37 -4.37
C LEU A 84 -5.43 -9.24 -5.60
N LYS A 85 -4.55 -10.21 -5.93
CA LYS A 85 -4.74 -11.12 -7.06
C LYS A 85 -5.81 -12.17 -6.79
N SER A 86 -5.72 -12.83 -5.63
CA SER A 86 -6.41 -14.10 -5.39
C SER A 86 -7.33 -14.10 -4.17
N GLY A 87 -7.41 -13.00 -3.43
CA GLY A 87 -8.26 -12.87 -2.25
C GLY A 87 -9.74 -12.68 -2.56
N SER A 88 -10.56 -12.77 -1.52
CA SER A 88 -11.98 -12.38 -1.52
C SER A 88 -12.15 -10.88 -1.81
N ALA A 89 -13.38 -10.42 -2.05
CA ALA A 89 -13.64 -8.99 -2.23
C ALA A 89 -13.10 -8.14 -1.07
N SER A 90 -13.38 -8.56 0.17
CA SER A 90 -12.88 -7.90 1.39
C SER A 90 -11.35 -7.91 1.47
N ALA A 91 -10.72 -9.06 1.21
CA ALA A 91 -9.26 -9.17 1.23
C ALA A 91 -8.60 -8.30 0.13
N ARG A 92 -9.20 -8.20 -1.06
CA ARG A 92 -8.72 -7.32 -2.13
C ARG A 92 -8.83 -5.85 -1.77
N GLU A 93 -9.95 -5.45 -1.18
CA GLU A 93 -10.15 -4.08 -0.69
C GLU A 93 -9.10 -3.75 0.39
N ALA A 94 -8.97 -4.60 1.41
CA ALA A 94 -8.00 -4.43 2.48
C ALA A 94 -6.56 -4.40 1.95
N ALA A 95 -6.22 -5.23 0.96
CA ALA A 95 -4.93 -5.22 0.31
C ALA A 95 -4.66 -3.91 -0.45
N ALA A 96 -5.64 -3.41 -1.21
CA ALA A 96 -5.49 -2.15 -1.94
C ALA A 96 -5.38 -0.96 -1.00
N LEU A 97 -6.22 -0.88 0.04
CA LEU A 97 -6.13 0.15 1.07
C LEU A 97 -4.81 0.06 1.84
N GLY A 98 -4.36 -1.14 2.21
CA GLY A 98 -3.09 -1.34 2.90
C GLY A 98 -1.89 -0.89 2.07
N LEU A 99 -1.91 -1.11 0.75
CA LEU A 99 -0.92 -0.55 -0.16
C LEU A 99 -0.99 0.99 -0.19
N SER A 100 -2.20 1.56 -0.28
CA SER A 100 -2.39 3.01 -0.25
C SER A 100 -1.83 3.63 1.04
N ASP A 101 -2.10 3.01 2.20
CA ASP A 101 -1.61 3.42 3.50
C ASP A 101 -0.07 3.33 3.56
N LEU A 102 0.52 2.23 3.06
CA LEU A 102 1.98 2.09 3.01
C LEU A 102 2.64 3.12 2.09
N ILE A 103 2.03 3.43 0.95
CA ILE A 103 2.52 4.43 0.00
C ILE A 103 2.50 5.81 0.64
N SER A 104 1.40 6.18 1.32
CA SER A 104 1.27 7.48 1.98
C SER A 104 2.27 7.68 3.13
N MET A 105 2.80 6.60 3.69
CA MET A 105 3.84 6.63 4.73
C MET A 105 5.27 6.39 4.19
N THR A 106 5.46 6.37 2.88
CA THR A 106 6.76 6.13 2.25
C THR A 106 7.20 7.35 1.46
N SER A 107 8.45 7.78 1.62
CA SER A 107 9.03 8.89 0.86
C SER A 107 9.21 8.52 -0.61
N GLU A 108 9.25 9.52 -1.50
CA GLU A 108 9.50 9.29 -2.94
C GLU A 108 10.78 8.49 -3.18
N LYS A 109 11.87 8.83 -2.45
CA LYS A 109 13.16 8.14 -2.56
C LYS A 109 13.03 6.65 -2.26
N ALA A 110 12.29 6.29 -1.22
CA ALA A 110 12.08 4.92 -0.81
C ALA A 110 11.08 4.18 -1.71
N LEU A 111 10.08 4.89 -2.26
CA LEU A 111 9.03 4.32 -3.12
C LEU A 111 9.50 4.05 -4.55
N LYS A 112 10.40 4.88 -5.09
CA LYS A 112 10.88 4.83 -6.49
C LYS A 112 11.24 3.43 -7.01
N PRO A 113 11.93 2.54 -6.26
CA PRO A 113 12.26 1.18 -6.73
C PRO A 113 11.05 0.25 -6.87
N PHE A 114 9.88 0.63 -6.33
CA PHE A 114 8.69 -0.20 -6.22
C PHE A 114 7.55 0.25 -7.13
N VAL A 115 7.63 1.45 -7.73
CA VAL A 115 6.56 2.02 -8.59
C VAL A 115 6.04 1.02 -9.61
N ALA A 116 6.93 0.40 -10.40
CA ALA A 116 6.52 -0.59 -11.40
C ALA A 116 5.89 -1.87 -10.77
N LYS A 117 6.39 -2.28 -9.60
CA LYS A 117 5.89 -3.46 -8.87
C LYS A 117 4.53 -3.23 -8.24
N LEU A 118 4.20 -1.98 -7.91
CA LEU A 118 2.91 -1.57 -7.37
C LEU A 118 1.89 -1.34 -8.50
N LEU A 119 2.25 -0.52 -9.49
CA LEU A 119 1.33 -0.14 -10.56
C LEU A 119 0.93 -1.31 -11.46
N GLY A 120 1.85 -2.24 -11.76
CA GLY A 120 1.55 -3.39 -12.60
C GLY A 120 0.33 -4.20 -12.12
N PRO A 121 0.34 -4.73 -10.89
CA PRO A 121 -0.81 -5.41 -10.28
C PRO A 121 -2.05 -4.51 -10.14
N LEU A 122 -1.90 -3.27 -9.65
CA LEU A 122 -3.04 -2.36 -9.44
C LEU A 122 -3.78 -2.05 -10.74
N ILE A 123 -3.06 -1.71 -11.82
CA ILE A 123 -3.64 -1.45 -13.14
C ILE A 123 -4.29 -2.72 -13.71
N ARG A 124 -3.58 -3.85 -13.66
CA ARG A 124 -4.09 -5.12 -14.23
C ARG A 124 -5.37 -5.58 -13.54
N ILE A 125 -5.44 -5.47 -12.22
CA ILE A 125 -6.58 -5.94 -11.43
C ILE A 125 -7.71 -4.91 -11.47
N GLY A 126 -7.40 -3.61 -11.40
CA GLY A 126 -8.36 -2.53 -11.52
C GLY A 126 -9.10 -2.48 -12.86
N GLY A 127 -8.52 -3.05 -13.92
CA GLY A 127 -9.19 -3.21 -15.22
C GLY A 127 -10.30 -4.27 -15.26
N ASN A 128 -10.45 -5.09 -14.21
CA ASN A 128 -11.45 -6.15 -14.15
C ASN A 128 -12.81 -5.63 -13.63
N ARG A 129 -13.86 -6.45 -13.84
CA ARG A 129 -15.15 -6.24 -13.16
C ARG A 129 -15.00 -6.58 -11.68
N LEU A 130 -14.99 -5.56 -10.83
CA LEU A 130 -14.82 -5.67 -9.39
C LEU A 130 -15.98 -4.97 -8.64
N PRO A 131 -16.25 -5.36 -7.39
CA PRO A 131 -17.13 -4.60 -6.52
C PRO A 131 -16.68 -3.13 -6.40
N PRO A 132 -17.60 -2.17 -6.26
CA PRO A 132 -17.27 -0.74 -6.19
C PRO A 132 -16.23 -0.40 -5.13
N GLU A 133 -16.35 -0.98 -3.92
CA GLU A 133 -15.41 -0.75 -2.81
C GLU A 133 -13.97 -1.14 -3.16
N VAL A 134 -13.79 -2.29 -3.81
CA VAL A 134 -12.49 -2.77 -4.27
C VAL A 134 -11.91 -1.87 -5.36
N LYS A 135 -12.73 -1.45 -6.35
CA LYS A 135 -12.28 -0.51 -7.39
C LYS A 135 -11.81 0.79 -6.76
N ARG A 136 -12.58 1.35 -5.83
CA ARG A 136 -12.28 2.62 -5.17
C ARG A 136 -10.97 2.53 -4.38
N ALA A 137 -10.75 1.43 -3.68
CA ALA A 137 -9.50 1.18 -2.96
C ALA A 137 -8.28 1.06 -3.91
N ILE A 138 -8.44 0.40 -5.07
CA ILE A 138 -7.37 0.31 -6.08
C ILE A 138 -7.04 1.69 -6.65
N ILE A 139 -8.06 2.50 -6.95
CA ILE A 139 -7.88 3.86 -7.45
C ILE A 139 -7.15 4.71 -6.40
N ALA A 140 -7.53 4.63 -5.12
CA ALA A 140 -6.82 5.32 -4.04
C ALA A 140 -5.32 4.96 -3.99
N ALA A 141 -4.99 3.66 -4.10
CA ALA A 141 -3.60 3.22 -4.17
C ALA A 141 -2.88 3.74 -5.42
N GLN A 142 -3.55 3.78 -6.59
CA GLN A 142 -3.00 4.35 -7.81
C GLN A 142 -2.70 5.85 -7.67
N CYS A 143 -3.61 6.63 -7.08
CA CYS A 143 -3.41 8.04 -6.75
C CYS A 143 -2.21 8.23 -5.82
N GLY A 144 -2.10 7.41 -4.76
CA GLY A 144 -0.94 7.46 -3.87
C GLY A 144 0.40 7.23 -4.61
N VAL A 145 0.44 6.31 -5.58
CA VAL A 145 1.66 6.11 -6.40
C VAL A 145 1.89 7.29 -7.35
N LEU A 146 0.84 7.92 -7.89
CA LEU A 146 1.00 9.12 -8.72
C LEU A 146 1.62 10.27 -7.93
N ASP A 147 1.14 10.48 -6.71
CA ASP A 147 1.56 11.60 -5.86
C ASP A 147 3.00 11.43 -5.37
N ARG A 148 3.41 10.21 -5.05
CA ARG A 148 4.72 9.93 -4.42
C ARG A 148 5.72 9.17 -5.28
N GLY A 149 5.33 8.69 -6.47
CA GLY A 149 6.16 7.80 -7.29
C GLY A 149 7.19 8.51 -8.18
N GLY A 150 7.17 9.84 -8.22
CA GLY A 150 8.11 10.66 -9.00
C GLY A 150 8.12 10.33 -10.50
N ALA A 151 9.27 10.52 -11.15
CA ALA A 151 9.40 10.34 -12.61
C ALA A 151 9.10 8.90 -13.10
N GLY A 152 9.22 7.88 -12.25
CA GLY A 152 8.98 6.48 -12.60
C GLY A 152 7.52 6.19 -12.98
N VAL A 153 6.61 7.06 -12.58
CA VAL A 153 5.17 6.96 -12.88
C VAL A 153 4.88 7.24 -14.36
N ARG A 154 5.71 8.04 -15.03
CA ARG A 154 5.47 8.52 -16.41
C ARG A 154 5.23 7.39 -17.41
N THR A 155 5.88 6.24 -17.22
CA THR A 155 5.73 5.06 -18.10
C THR A 155 4.36 4.40 -18.01
N PHE A 156 3.58 4.69 -16.96
CA PHE A 156 2.26 4.12 -16.69
C PHE A 156 1.11 5.10 -16.89
N VAL A 157 1.41 6.36 -17.22
CA VAL A 157 0.41 7.43 -17.39
C VAL A 157 -0.69 7.05 -18.39
N PRO A 158 -0.40 6.49 -19.58
CA PRO A 158 -1.46 6.12 -20.53
C PRO A 158 -2.45 5.09 -19.96
N GLN A 159 -1.95 4.12 -19.21
CA GLN A 159 -2.78 3.10 -18.57
C GLN A 159 -3.60 3.69 -17.42
N LEU A 160 -2.99 4.54 -16.58
CA LEU A 160 -3.68 5.20 -15.47
C LEU A 160 -4.76 6.16 -15.95
N GLN A 161 -4.51 6.93 -17.01
CA GLN A 161 -5.52 7.78 -17.65
C GLN A 161 -6.73 6.96 -18.10
N THR A 162 -6.51 5.82 -18.73
CA THR A 162 -7.59 4.93 -19.15
C THR A 162 -8.38 4.41 -17.94
N THR A 163 -7.69 4.07 -16.84
CA THR A 163 -8.34 3.63 -15.60
C THR A 163 -9.20 4.73 -14.99
N PHE A 164 -8.68 5.95 -14.85
CA PHE A 164 -9.42 7.06 -14.23
C PHE A 164 -10.60 7.54 -15.07
N VAL A 165 -10.44 7.69 -16.39
CA VAL A 165 -11.58 8.06 -17.25
C VAL A 165 -12.72 7.04 -17.11
N LYS A 166 -12.39 5.74 -17.06
CA LYS A 166 -13.41 4.70 -16.83
C LYS A 166 -14.04 4.80 -15.44
N ALA A 167 -13.29 5.19 -14.42
CA ALA A 167 -13.79 5.35 -13.07
C ALA A 167 -14.73 6.57 -12.96
N THR A 168 -14.35 7.73 -13.49
CA THR A 168 -15.19 8.95 -13.52
C THR A 168 -16.50 8.74 -14.27
N LEU A 169 -16.49 7.86 -15.28
CA LEU A 169 -17.68 7.48 -16.06
C LEU A 169 -18.44 6.27 -15.51
N ASP A 170 -18.13 5.75 -14.32
CA ASP A 170 -18.82 4.58 -13.75
C ASP A 170 -20.31 4.90 -13.47
N GLU A 171 -21.22 4.31 -14.24
CA GLU A 171 -22.66 4.58 -14.14
C GLU A 171 -23.29 4.02 -12.86
N THR A 172 -22.63 3.05 -12.22
CA THR A 172 -23.21 2.22 -11.16
C THR A 172 -22.85 2.69 -9.76
N SER A 173 -21.74 3.42 -9.59
CA SER A 173 -21.27 3.84 -8.27
C SER A 173 -20.74 5.27 -8.26
N THR A 174 -21.44 6.14 -7.52
CA THR A 174 -20.98 7.50 -7.22
C THR A 174 -19.62 7.49 -6.52
N ALA A 175 -19.37 6.53 -5.61
CA ALA A 175 -18.13 6.47 -4.86
C ALA A 175 -16.93 6.14 -5.77
N VAL A 176 -17.12 5.33 -6.82
CA VAL A 176 -16.08 5.08 -7.84
C VAL A 176 -15.86 6.31 -8.70
N ARG A 177 -16.93 7.01 -9.11
CA ARG A 177 -16.82 8.27 -9.88
C ARG A 177 -16.07 9.36 -9.13
N LEU A 178 -16.25 9.47 -7.82
CA LEU A 178 -15.56 10.46 -6.99
C LEU A 178 -14.10 10.11 -6.70
N ALA A 179 -13.68 8.87 -6.93
CA ALA A 179 -12.30 8.45 -6.69
C ALA A 179 -11.39 8.62 -7.90
N GLY A 180 -11.94 8.57 -9.12
CA GLY A 180 -11.19 8.67 -10.38
C GLY A 180 -11.22 10.07 -10.97
#